data_AF-A0A1Z4GEX2-F1
#
_entry.id   AF-A0A1Z4GEX2-F1
#
_cell.length_a   1.000
_cell.length_b   1.000
_cell.length_c   1.000
_cell.angle_alpha   90.00
_cell.angle_beta   90.00
_cell.angle_gamma   90.00
#
_symmetry.space_group_name_H-M   'P 1'
#
loop_
_entity.id
_entity.type
_entity.pdbx_description
1 polymer ?
#
loop_
_entity_poly.entity_id
_entity_poly.type
_entity_poly.pdbx_seq_one_letter_code
_entity_poly.pdbx_strand_id
1 'polypeptide(L)'
;MDDNLLKKYLEYAKTGESFAVLFVKKHLAQAKGHWVDIVDCRRYEMSLDNLHFRFVVGGLYKRKIKPQYPSKSVYTINGKFDESGYYLMIRAITWETAHKDIEQQKSKNIAPRKFKITGISYDKNRSKKDFFRENAPPEIKALANNLNDRTNPLWDSALQYANKPEFVYEIKKVYIN
;
A
#
# COMPACT_ATOMS: atom_id res chain seq x y z
N MET A 1 -17.17 25.49 1.57
CA MET A 1 -16.20 24.43 1.23
C MET A 1 -16.97 23.40 0.41
N ASP A 2 -16.38 22.77 -0.61
CA ASP A 2 -17.13 21.75 -1.37
C ASP A 2 -17.21 20.44 -0.56
N ASP A 3 -18.19 20.41 0.34
CA ASP A 3 -18.39 19.31 1.29
C ASP A 3 -18.78 18.01 0.57
N ASN A 4 -19.38 18.12 -0.62
CA ASN A 4 -19.74 16.97 -1.44
C ASN A 4 -18.49 16.32 -2.05
N LEU A 5 -17.57 17.13 -2.61
CA LEU A 5 -16.31 16.64 -3.14
C LEU A 5 -15.47 15.94 -2.05
N LEU A 6 -15.38 16.56 -0.86
CA LEU A 6 -14.67 15.96 0.27
C LEU A 6 -15.26 14.62 0.68
N LYS A 7 -16.60 14.52 0.77
CA LYS A 7 -17.28 13.28 1.11
C LYS A 7 -16.96 12.17 0.12
N LYS A 8 -17.08 12.44 -1.19
CA LYS A 8 -16.74 11.48 -2.26
C LYS A 8 -15.29 11.03 -2.18
N TYR A 9 -14.37 11.97 -1.97
CA TYR A 9 -12.96 11.64 -1.82
C TYR A 9 -12.68 10.77 -0.59
N LEU A 10 -13.31 11.04 0.56
CA LEU A 10 -13.13 10.24 1.78
C LEU A 10 -13.68 8.82 1.64
N GLU A 11 -14.77 8.64 0.90
CA GLU A 11 -15.29 7.31 0.55
C GLU A 11 -14.31 6.58 -0.38
N TYR A 12 -13.85 7.24 -1.45
CA TYR A 12 -12.83 6.71 -2.36
C TYR A 12 -11.53 6.35 -1.62
N ALA A 13 -11.07 7.18 -0.68
CA ALA A 13 -9.78 7.01 -0.01
C ALA A 13 -9.68 5.69 0.77
N LYS A 14 -10.81 5.08 1.13
CA LYS A 14 -10.91 3.80 1.85
C LYS A 14 -10.93 2.57 0.92
N THR A 15 -10.96 2.76 -0.40
CA THR A 15 -11.10 1.69 -1.38
C THR A 15 -9.77 1.00 -1.70
N GLY A 16 -9.84 -0.23 -2.23
CA GLY A 16 -8.67 -0.94 -2.76
C GLY A 16 -8.00 -0.19 -3.91
N GLU A 17 -8.77 0.52 -4.73
CA GLU A 17 -8.27 1.35 -5.82
C GLU A 17 -7.37 2.49 -5.31
N SER A 18 -7.81 3.22 -4.28
CA SER A 18 -7.00 4.28 -3.66
C SER A 18 -5.65 3.74 -3.16
N PHE A 19 -5.65 2.58 -2.50
CA PHE A 19 -4.42 1.93 -2.07
C PHE A 19 -3.55 1.47 -3.25
N ALA A 20 -4.15 0.98 -4.33
CA ALA A 20 -3.44 0.60 -5.54
C ALA A 20 -2.78 1.80 -6.23
N VAL A 21 -3.45 2.96 -6.30
CA VAL A 21 -2.86 4.21 -6.82
C VAL A 21 -1.65 4.63 -5.97
N LEU A 22 -1.76 4.57 -4.64
CA LEU A 22 -0.64 4.87 -3.74
C LEU A 22 0.53 3.91 -3.95
N PHE A 23 0.23 2.60 -4.04
CA PHE A 23 1.21 1.55 -4.31
C PHE A 23 1.97 1.79 -5.62
N VAL A 24 1.26 2.09 -6.71
CA VAL A 24 1.88 2.38 -8.02
C VAL A 24 2.77 3.61 -7.93
N LYS A 25 2.32 4.70 -7.30
CA LYS A 25 3.15 5.91 -7.13
C LYS A 25 4.43 5.66 -6.32
N LYS A 26 4.38 4.73 -5.36
CA LYS A 26 5.54 4.35 -4.52
C LYS A 26 6.55 3.49 -5.28
N HIS A 27 6.09 2.59 -6.14
CA HIS A 27 6.92 1.53 -6.74
C HIS A 27 7.19 1.70 -8.24
N LEU A 28 6.53 2.65 -8.92
CA LEU A 28 6.71 2.90 -10.34
C LEU A 28 7.12 4.35 -10.59
N ALA A 29 8.42 4.60 -10.73
CA ALA A 29 8.97 5.94 -10.98
C ALA A 29 8.37 6.61 -12.22
N GLN A 30 8.02 5.81 -13.24
CA GLN A 30 7.39 6.25 -14.48
C GLN A 30 5.98 6.84 -14.27
N ALA A 31 5.33 6.61 -13.13
CA ALA A 31 4.06 7.24 -12.78
C ALA A 31 4.20 8.74 -12.50
N LYS A 32 5.42 9.26 -12.31
CA LYS A 32 5.68 10.70 -12.16
C LYS A 32 5.20 11.43 -13.43
N GLY A 33 4.44 12.51 -13.25
CA GLY A 33 3.87 13.28 -14.37
C GLY A 33 2.67 12.61 -15.06
N HIS A 34 2.16 11.49 -14.52
CA HIS A 34 0.99 10.78 -15.04
C HIS A 34 -0.14 10.73 -14.00
N TRP A 35 -1.36 10.53 -14.49
CA TRP A 35 -2.49 10.01 -13.73
C TRP A 35 -2.47 8.48 -13.81
N VAL A 36 -2.81 7.83 -12.70
CA VAL A 36 -2.85 6.38 -12.58
C VAL A 36 -4.31 5.96 -12.65
N ASP A 37 -4.65 5.17 -13.64
CA ASP A 37 -5.97 4.56 -13.84
C ASP A 37 -5.84 3.08 -13.51
N ILE A 38 -6.52 2.62 -12.46
CA ILE A 38 -6.45 1.21 -12.03
C ILE A 38 -7.52 0.42 -12.79
N VAL A 39 -7.10 -0.66 -13.43
CA VAL A 39 -8.01 -1.57 -14.16
C VAL A 39 -8.38 -2.76 -13.30
N ASP A 40 -7.40 -3.34 -12.62
CA ASP A 40 -7.62 -4.49 -11.73
C ASP A 40 -6.52 -4.57 -10.68
N CYS A 41 -6.86 -5.03 -9.48
CA CYS A 41 -5.89 -5.24 -8.41
C CYS A 41 -6.36 -6.32 -7.42
N ARG A 42 -5.40 -7.02 -6.83
CA ARG A 42 -5.68 -8.00 -5.79
C ARG A 42 -4.67 -7.91 -4.66
N ARG A 43 -5.16 -7.82 -3.43
CA ARG A 43 -4.34 -7.82 -2.20
C ARG A 43 -4.11 -9.22 -1.66
N TYR A 44 -3.13 -9.35 -0.77
CA TYR A 44 -3.00 -10.51 0.10
C TYR A 44 -4.01 -10.36 1.24
N GLU A 45 -5.08 -11.18 1.26
CA GLU A 45 -6.18 -11.02 2.24
C GLU A 45 -5.73 -11.19 3.70
N MET A 46 -4.68 -11.98 3.93
CA MET A 46 -4.12 -12.23 5.27
C MET A 46 -3.13 -11.14 5.74
N SER A 47 -2.83 -10.15 4.90
CA SER A 47 -1.91 -9.06 5.25
C SER A 47 -2.64 -7.91 5.94
N LEU A 48 -2.09 -7.45 7.07
CA LEU A 48 -2.54 -6.23 7.74
C LEU A 48 -2.12 -4.96 6.98
N ASP A 49 -1.09 -5.03 6.13
CA ASP A 49 -0.68 -3.92 5.27
C ASP A 49 -1.53 -3.86 3.99
N ASN A 50 -2.23 -2.74 3.81
CA ASN A 50 -3.10 -2.47 2.66
C ASN A 50 -2.35 -2.33 1.32
N LEU A 51 -1.01 -2.23 1.34
CA LEU A 51 -0.14 -2.11 0.16
C LEU A 51 0.49 -3.44 -0.27
N HIS A 52 0.17 -4.55 0.41
CA HIS A 52 0.60 -5.88 -0.02
C HIS A 52 -0.30 -6.42 -1.14
N PHE A 53 0.05 -6.10 -2.38
CA PHE A 53 -0.67 -6.52 -3.57
C PHE A 53 -0.06 -7.78 -4.19
N ARG A 54 -0.89 -8.77 -4.50
CA ARG A 54 -0.52 -9.86 -5.42
C ARG A 54 -0.23 -9.29 -6.80
N PHE A 55 -1.11 -8.40 -7.26
CA PHE A 55 -0.89 -7.63 -8.48
C PHE A 55 -1.67 -6.31 -8.48
N VAL A 56 -1.19 -5.35 -9.27
CA VAL A 56 -1.91 -4.15 -9.70
C VAL A 56 -1.69 -3.98 -11.20
N VAL A 57 -2.78 -3.82 -11.95
CA VAL A 57 -2.79 -3.59 -13.40
C VAL A 57 -3.51 -2.28 -13.69
N GLY A 58 -2.97 -1.49 -14.59
CA GLY A 58 -3.57 -0.20 -14.93
C GLY A 58 -2.92 0.50 -16.11
N GLY A 59 -3.31 1.76 -16.28
CA GLY A 59 -2.80 2.67 -17.29
C GLY A 59 -2.21 3.94 -16.68
N LEU A 60 -1.14 4.46 -17.29
CA LEU A 60 -0.61 5.79 -17.02
C LEU A 60 -1.06 6.73 -18.14
N TYR A 61 -1.84 7.74 -17.77
CA TYR A 61 -2.24 8.83 -18.67
C TYR A 61 -1.37 10.05 -18.39
N LYS A 62 -0.81 10.67 -19.43
CA LYS A 62 -0.06 11.92 -19.26
C LYS A 62 -1.03 12.99 -18.77
N ARG A 63 -0.64 13.76 -17.74
CA ARG A 63 -1.50 14.82 -17.19
C ARG A 63 -1.69 15.92 -18.22
N LYS A 64 -2.94 16.23 -18.57
CA LYS A 64 -3.33 17.33 -19.45
C LYS A 64 -4.04 18.43 -18.68
N ILE A 65 -4.83 18.07 -17.68
CA ILE A 65 -5.51 19.02 -16.80
C ILE A 65 -4.70 19.19 -15.52
N LYS A 66 -4.54 20.43 -15.08
CA LYS A 66 -3.90 20.75 -13.79
C LYS A 66 -5.00 21.06 -12.76
N PRO A 67 -4.90 20.52 -11.54
CA PRO A 67 -5.84 20.85 -10.48
C PRO A 67 -5.68 22.33 -10.09
N GLN A 68 -6.80 22.99 -9.81
CA GLN A 68 -6.83 24.37 -9.33
C GLN A 68 -7.03 24.36 -7.83
N TYR A 69 -6.03 24.79 -7.09
CA TYR A 69 -6.04 24.74 -5.63
C TYR A 69 -6.49 26.06 -5.03
N PRO A 70 -7.27 26.05 -3.93
CA PRO A 70 -7.57 27.26 -3.20
C PRO A 70 -6.29 27.86 -2.61
N SER A 71 -6.26 29.18 -2.45
CA SER A 71 -5.18 29.83 -1.70
C SER A 71 -5.24 29.42 -0.23
N LYS A 72 -4.08 29.37 0.44
CA LYS A 72 -4.02 29.07 1.88
C LYS A 72 -4.82 30.06 2.72
N SER A 73 -4.98 31.30 2.26
CA SER A 73 -5.77 32.34 2.95
C SER A 73 -7.24 31.96 3.14
N VAL A 74 -7.83 31.16 2.24
CA VAL A 74 -9.20 30.65 2.39
C VAL A 74 -9.33 29.72 3.60
N TYR A 75 -8.23 29.14 4.05
CA TYR A 75 -8.13 28.22 5.18
C TYR A 75 -7.53 28.86 6.42
N THR A 76 -7.33 30.18 6.42
CA THR A 76 -6.83 30.92 7.58
C THR A 76 -7.98 31.67 8.23
N ILE A 77 -8.41 31.21 9.41
CA ILE A 77 -9.47 31.85 10.19
C ILE A 77 -8.84 32.47 11.43
N ASN A 78 -9.03 33.77 11.63
CA ASN A 78 -8.47 34.52 12.76
C ASN A 78 -6.94 34.35 12.91
N GLY A 79 -6.22 34.35 11.79
CA GLY A 79 -4.77 34.17 11.77
C GLY A 79 -4.28 32.72 11.96
N LYS A 80 -5.17 31.76 12.20
CA LYS A 80 -4.82 30.34 12.32
C LYS A 80 -5.14 29.58 11.04
N PHE A 81 -4.12 28.98 10.45
CA PHE A 81 -4.24 28.15 9.25
C PHE A 81 -4.74 26.73 9.61
N ASP A 82 -5.85 26.32 9.02
CA ASP A 82 -6.34 24.94 9.04
C ASP A 82 -5.59 24.10 8.01
N GLU A 83 -4.43 23.60 8.43
CA GLU A 83 -3.55 22.78 7.61
C GLU A 83 -4.19 21.44 7.20
N SER A 84 -4.94 20.82 8.13
CA SER A 84 -5.57 19.52 7.90
C SER A 84 -6.67 19.61 6.85
N GLY A 85 -7.59 20.57 7.01
CA GLY A 85 -8.65 20.81 6.04
C GLY A 85 -8.08 21.21 4.67
N TYR A 86 -7.03 22.04 4.65
CA TYR A 86 -6.39 22.47 3.41
C TYR A 86 -5.85 21.28 2.60
N TYR A 87 -5.00 20.45 3.21
CA TYR A 87 -4.41 19.32 2.48
C TYR A 87 -5.44 18.24 2.13
N LEU A 88 -6.48 18.06 2.93
CA LEU A 88 -7.57 17.16 2.59
C LEU A 88 -8.29 17.62 1.32
N MET A 89 -8.61 18.92 1.22
CA MET A 89 -9.19 19.49 0.01
C MET A 89 -8.26 19.38 -1.20
N ILE A 90 -6.97 19.67 -1.04
CA ILE A 90 -5.97 19.51 -2.12
C ILE A 90 -6.00 18.09 -2.69
N ARG A 91 -6.08 17.07 -1.82
CA ARG A 91 -6.16 15.67 -2.24
C ARG A 91 -7.46 15.38 -2.99
N ALA A 92 -8.59 15.89 -2.50
CA ALA A 92 -9.89 15.72 -3.13
C ALA A 92 -9.95 16.36 -4.53
N ILE A 93 -9.48 17.61 -4.67
CA ILE A 93 -9.37 18.30 -5.96
C ILE A 93 -8.43 17.56 -6.92
N THR A 94 -7.29 17.08 -6.40
CA THR A 94 -6.35 16.29 -7.21
C THR A 94 -7.00 15.01 -7.73
N TRP A 95 -7.73 14.31 -6.87
CA TRP A 95 -8.45 13.08 -7.20
C TRP A 95 -9.50 13.34 -8.29
N GLU A 96 -10.36 14.34 -8.10
CA GLU A 96 -11.41 14.68 -9.06
C GLU A 96 -10.82 15.12 -10.40
N THR A 97 -9.78 15.96 -10.38
CA THR A 97 -9.10 16.40 -11.59
C THR A 97 -8.49 15.22 -12.35
N ALA A 98 -7.87 14.27 -11.64
CA ALA A 98 -7.29 13.08 -12.26
C ALA A 98 -8.37 12.23 -12.94
N HIS A 99 -9.48 11.95 -12.25
CA HIS A 99 -10.59 11.18 -12.82
C HIS A 99 -11.18 11.87 -14.05
N LYS A 100 -11.45 13.17 -13.96
CA LYS A 100 -11.97 13.96 -15.08
C LYS A 100 -11.04 13.94 -16.29
N ASP A 101 -9.73 14.10 -16.08
CA ASP A 101 -8.73 14.08 -17.17
C ASP A 101 -8.63 12.69 -17.81
N ILE A 102 -8.58 11.63 -17.00
CA ILE A 102 -8.57 10.24 -17.48
C ILE A 102 -9.81 9.97 -18.34
N GLU A 103 -11.01 10.30 -17.85
CA GLU A 103 -12.25 10.06 -18.59
C GLU A 103 -12.33 10.86 -19.89
N GLN A 104 -11.85 12.11 -19.91
CA GLN A 104 -11.72 12.89 -21.15
C GLN A 104 -10.70 12.30 -22.13
N GLN A 105 -9.66 11.63 -21.65
CA GLN A 105 -8.68 10.97 -22.51
C GLN A 105 -9.23 9.65 -23.05
N LYS A 106 -9.94 8.86 -22.23
CA LYS A 106 -10.64 7.64 -22.65
C LYS A 106 -11.70 7.94 -23.72
N SER A 107 -12.53 8.98 -23.54
CA SER A 107 -13.54 9.36 -24.53
C SER A 107 -12.96 9.81 -25.89
N LYS A 108 -11.69 10.25 -25.89
CA LYS A 108 -10.91 10.58 -27.09
C LYS A 108 -10.09 9.40 -27.63
N ASN A 109 -10.30 8.18 -27.10
CA ASN A 109 -9.56 6.97 -27.46
C ASN A 109 -8.03 7.12 -27.32
N ILE A 110 -7.56 7.96 -26.40
CA ILE A 110 -6.13 8.08 -26.10
C ILE A 110 -5.71 6.83 -25.33
N ALA A 111 -4.79 6.05 -25.88
CA ALA A 111 -4.27 4.86 -25.22
C ALA A 111 -3.36 5.25 -24.03
N PRO A 112 -3.54 4.64 -22.84
CA PRO A 112 -2.59 4.81 -21.75
C PRO A 112 -1.34 3.97 -21.98
N ARG A 113 -0.26 4.36 -21.29
CA ARG A 113 0.90 3.48 -21.12
C ARG A 113 0.55 2.41 -20.09
N LYS A 114 0.46 1.15 -20.50
CA LYS A 114 -0.04 0.07 -19.65
C LYS A 114 1.03 -0.38 -18.67
N PHE A 115 0.63 -0.76 -17.47
CA PHE A 115 1.56 -1.32 -16.49
C PHE A 115 0.96 -2.51 -15.75
N LYS A 116 1.85 -3.35 -15.23
CA LYS A 116 1.54 -4.41 -14.28
C LYS A 116 2.65 -4.52 -13.25
N ILE A 117 2.30 -4.41 -11.97
CA ILE A 117 3.20 -4.67 -10.86
C ILE A 117 2.71 -5.92 -10.16
N THR A 118 3.60 -6.87 -9.87
CA THR A 118 3.28 -8.07 -9.08
C THR A 118 4.13 -8.10 -7.83
N GLY A 119 3.49 -8.31 -6.68
CA GLY A 119 4.16 -8.54 -5.41
C GLY A 119 4.16 -10.02 -5.03
N ILE A 120 5.02 -10.38 -4.09
CA ILE A 120 5.02 -11.69 -3.45
C ILE A 120 5.10 -11.51 -1.94
N SER A 121 4.30 -12.29 -1.21
CA SER A 121 4.43 -12.44 0.24
C SER A 121 4.77 -13.89 0.58
N TYR A 122 5.78 -14.08 1.42
CA TYR A 122 6.22 -15.40 1.85
C TYR A 122 6.77 -15.36 3.28
N ASP A 123 6.64 -16.47 4.00
CA ASP A 123 7.29 -16.65 5.30
C ASP A 123 8.79 -16.90 5.08
N LYS A 124 9.64 -15.98 5.55
CA LYS A 124 11.09 -16.09 5.41
C LYS A 124 11.67 -17.25 6.23
N ASN A 125 10.94 -17.70 7.25
CA ASN A 125 11.34 -18.82 8.11
C ASN A 125 10.80 -20.17 7.60
N ARG A 126 10.07 -20.21 6.48
CA ARG A 126 9.44 -21.43 5.94
C ARG A 126 10.43 -22.58 5.70
N SER A 127 11.69 -22.28 5.37
CA SER A 127 12.72 -23.29 5.13
C SER A 127 13.48 -23.71 6.39
N LYS A 128 13.24 -23.07 7.53
CA LYS A 128 13.86 -23.45 8.80
C LYS A 128 13.14 -24.67 9.34
N LYS A 129 13.88 -25.77 9.51
CA LYS A 129 13.36 -27.03 10.04
C LYS A 129 13.36 -27.08 11.57
N ASP A 130 14.26 -26.31 12.19
CA ASP A 130 14.40 -26.26 13.64
C ASP A 130 13.29 -25.42 14.27
N PHE A 131 12.77 -25.87 15.41
CA PHE A 131 11.75 -25.12 16.15
C PHE A 131 12.31 -23.81 16.72
N PHE A 132 13.59 -23.80 17.12
CA PHE A 132 14.28 -22.63 17.67
C PHE A 132 15.30 -22.03 16.69
N ARG A 133 15.58 -20.74 16.85
CA ARG A 133 16.58 -19.98 16.10
C ARG A 133 17.98 -20.50 16.37
N GLU A 134 18.88 -20.30 15.41
CA GLU A 134 20.28 -20.72 15.51
C GLU A 134 21.03 -20.09 16.69
N ASN A 135 20.66 -18.87 17.09
CA ASN A 135 21.24 -18.16 18.22
C ASN A 135 20.60 -18.48 19.59
N ALA A 136 19.70 -19.47 19.65
CA ALA A 136 19.13 -19.92 20.92
C ALA A 136 20.20 -20.62 21.80
N PRO A 137 20.16 -20.41 23.14
CA PRO A 137 20.99 -21.16 24.09
C PRO A 137 20.87 -22.69 23.89
N PRO A 138 21.94 -23.48 24.09
CA PRO A 138 21.91 -24.94 23.95
C PRO A 138 20.82 -25.61 24.80
N GLU A 139 20.56 -25.11 26.00
CA GLU A 139 19.54 -25.62 26.93
C GLU A 139 18.13 -25.42 26.37
N ILE A 140 17.89 -24.31 25.67
CA ILE A 140 16.63 -24.04 24.99
C ILE A 140 16.50 -24.90 23.74
N LYS A 141 17.58 -25.09 22.97
CA LYS A 141 17.57 -25.99 21.80
C LYS A 141 17.25 -27.43 22.21
N ALA A 142 17.71 -27.90 23.37
CA ALA A 142 17.43 -29.23 23.88
C ALA A 142 15.93 -29.50 24.08
N LEU A 143 15.12 -28.46 24.37
CA LEU A 143 13.66 -28.59 24.48
C LEU A 143 13.00 -29.05 23.18
N ALA A 144 13.67 -28.88 22.02
CA ALA A 144 13.14 -29.32 20.73
C ALA A 144 13.06 -30.86 20.61
N ASN A 145 13.76 -31.62 21.47
CA ASN A 145 13.70 -33.07 21.49
C ASN A 145 12.31 -33.61 21.91
N ASN A 146 11.55 -32.84 22.69
CA ASN A 146 10.17 -33.17 23.05
C ASN A 146 9.31 -31.91 23.23
N LEU A 147 8.73 -31.42 22.12
CA LEU A 147 7.90 -30.21 22.10
C LEU A 147 6.58 -30.32 22.89
N ASN A 148 6.17 -31.55 23.25
CA ASN A 148 4.94 -31.81 24.00
C ASN A 148 5.16 -31.69 25.52
N ASP A 149 6.39 -31.88 25.99
CA ASP A 149 6.72 -31.72 27.41
C ASP A 149 6.94 -30.24 27.75
N ARG A 150 5.94 -29.63 28.38
CA ARG A 150 5.93 -28.22 28.80
C ARG A 150 6.26 -28.02 30.30
N THR A 151 6.75 -29.06 30.97
CA THR A 151 7.03 -29.00 32.42
C THR A 151 8.33 -28.25 32.75
N ASN A 152 9.24 -28.10 31.78
CA ASN A 152 10.51 -27.40 31.97
C ASN A 152 10.31 -25.87 32.08
N PRO A 153 10.78 -25.20 33.15
CA PRO A 153 10.60 -23.76 33.35
C PRO A 153 11.25 -22.89 32.25
N LEU A 154 12.20 -23.43 31.49
CA LEU A 154 12.80 -22.72 30.36
C LEU A 154 11.78 -22.36 29.27
N TRP A 155 10.61 -23.04 29.20
CA TRP A 155 9.56 -22.76 28.22
C TRP A 155 9.03 -21.32 28.28
N ASP A 156 9.03 -20.69 29.44
CA ASP A 156 8.63 -19.29 29.64
C ASP A 156 9.48 -18.34 28.80
N SER A 157 10.76 -18.68 28.62
CA SER A 157 11.71 -17.91 27.82
C SER A 157 11.97 -18.51 26.43
N ALA A 158 11.68 -19.79 26.21
CA ALA A 158 12.03 -20.50 24.97
C ALA A 158 11.28 -19.98 23.74
N LEU A 159 10.02 -19.57 23.90
CA LEU A 159 9.18 -19.11 22.79
C LEU A 159 9.67 -17.80 22.15
N GLN A 160 10.53 -17.04 22.81
CA GLN A 160 11.18 -15.87 22.20
C GLN A 160 12.21 -16.27 21.13
N TYR A 161 12.77 -17.47 21.25
CA TYR A 161 13.72 -18.05 20.31
C TYR A 161 13.03 -18.91 19.24
N ALA A 162 11.70 -19.07 19.26
CA ALA A 162 11.03 -19.88 18.25
C ALA A 162 11.16 -19.27 16.85
N ASN A 163 11.34 -20.13 15.84
CA ASN A 163 11.22 -19.77 14.42
C ASN A 163 9.74 -19.59 14.05
N LYS A 164 9.12 -18.53 14.58
CA LYS A 164 7.75 -18.16 14.25
C LYS A 164 7.66 -17.72 12.78
N PRO A 165 6.52 -17.93 12.10
CA PRO A 165 6.33 -17.39 10.76
C PRO A 165 6.60 -15.89 10.73
N GLU A 166 7.45 -15.45 9.81
CA GLU A 166 7.74 -14.04 9.59
C GLU A 166 7.54 -13.72 8.11
N PHE A 167 6.36 -13.16 7.82
CA PHE A 167 5.97 -12.82 6.46
C PHE A 167 6.68 -11.56 5.97
N VAL A 168 7.39 -11.70 4.85
CA VAL A 168 8.02 -10.61 4.13
C VAL A 168 7.25 -10.37 2.84
N TYR A 169 7.15 -9.11 2.41
CA TYR A 169 6.55 -8.73 1.14
C TYR A 169 7.55 -7.98 0.27
N GLU A 170 7.62 -8.36 -1.00
CA GLU A 170 8.55 -7.77 -1.97
C GLU A 170 7.89 -7.57 -3.34
N ILE A 171 8.39 -6.60 -4.09
CA ILE A 171 8.01 -6.44 -5.51
C ILE A 171 8.71 -7.51 -6.31
N LYS A 172 7.93 -8.43 -6.90
CA LYS A 172 8.45 -9.53 -7.70
C LYS A 172 8.83 -9.08 -9.11
N LYS A 173 7.93 -8.35 -9.78
CA LYS A 173 8.11 -7.88 -11.17
C LYS A 173 7.34 -6.59 -11.44
N VAL A 174 7.89 -5.77 -12.33
CA VAL A 174 7.27 -4.57 -12.87
C VAL A 174 7.34 -4.66 -14.40
N TYR A 175 6.19 -4.54 -15.05
CA TYR A 175 6.06 -4.49 -16.50
C TYR A 175 5.43 -3.17 -16.90
N ILE A 176 5.96 -2.55 -17.95
CA ILE A 176 5.45 -1.29 -18.49
C ILE A 176 5.58 -1.29 -20.02
N ASN A 177 4.45 -1.08 -20.69
CA ASN A 177 4.36 -0.97 -22.14
C ASN A 177 3.85 0.42 -22.49
#